data_AF-A0AAV1UF05-F1
#
_entry.id   AF-A0AAV1UF05-F1
#
_cell.length_a   1.000
_cell.length_b   1.000
_cell.length_c   1.000
_cell.angle_alpha   90.00
_cell.angle_beta   90.00
_cell.angle_gamma   90.00
#
_symmetry.space_group_name_H-M   'P 1'
#
loop_
_entity.id
_entity.type
_entity.pdbx_description
1 polymer ?
#
loop_
_entity_poly.entity_id
_entity_poly.type
_entity_poly.pdbx_seq_one_letter_code
_entity_poly.pdbx_strand_id
1 'polypeptide(L)'
;MERHLSKYVGAMVMYLIAKRSKKKYGIDDERLALYAALNSWADAVGDKRMFLGGHEPNKADLSVFGVLRAMHGLDTYNDVMRETKIWPWFRCMTDRVGSSSRTASKQLEITVKE
;
A
#
# COMPACT_ATOMS: atom_id res chain seq x y z
N MET A 1 9.50 9.93 -27.01
CA MET A 1 10.41 8.88 -26.51
C MET A 1 10.84 9.09 -25.04
N GLU A 2 11.06 10.33 -24.61
CA GLU A 2 11.59 10.67 -23.27
C GLU A 2 10.72 10.15 -22.09
N ARG A 3 9.39 10.20 -22.21
CA ARG A 3 8.47 9.71 -21.17
C ARG A 3 8.46 8.18 -20.98
N HIS A 4 8.82 7.41 -22.00
CA HIS A 4 8.91 5.95 -21.87
C HIS A 4 10.27 5.56 -21.30
N LEU A 5 11.34 6.22 -21.74
CA LEU A 5 12.68 6.00 -21.23
C LEU A 5 12.78 6.25 -19.73
N SER A 6 12.15 7.33 -19.22
CA SER A 6 12.13 7.61 -17.78
C SER A 6 11.40 6.55 -16.95
N LYS A 7 10.35 5.91 -17.48
CA LYS A 7 9.65 4.79 -16.82
C LYS A 7 10.57 3.57 -16.69
N TYR A 8 11.27 3.20 -17.76
CA TYR A 8 12.15 2.02 -17.75
C TYR A 8 13.41 2.24 -16.92
N VAL A 9 14.07 3.39 -17.08
CA VAL A 9 15.26 3.75 -16.29
C VAL A 9 14.88 3.88 -14.81
N GLY A 10 13.76 4.52 -14.52
CA GLY A 10 13.23 4.63 -13.16
C GLY A 10 12.97 3.26 -12.54
N ALA A 11 12.31 2.34 -13.27
CA ALA A 11 12.06 0.99 -12.79
C ALA A 11 13.35 0.21 -12.49
N MET A 12 14.37 0.33 -13.36
CA MET A 12 15.67 -0.30 -13.13
C MET A 12 16.37 0.25 -11.89
N VAL A 13 16.38 1.57 -11.71
CA VAL A 13 16.96 2.22 -10.52
C VAL A 13 16.22 1.77 -9.25
N MET A 14 14.88 1.76 -9.27
CA MET A 14 14.07 1.33 -8.14
C MET A 14 14.31 -0.14 -7.77
N TYR A 15 14.50 -1.02 -8.77
CA TYR A 15 14.84 -2.42 -8.54
C TYR A 15 16.19 -2.59 -7.82
N LEU A 16 17.21 -1.84 -8.22
CA LEU A 16 18.52 -1.88 -7.58
C LEU A 16 18.46 -1.37 -6.12
N ILE A 17 17.70 -0.30 -5.88
CA ILE A 17 17.46 0.23 -4.53
C ILE A 17 16.74 -0.81 -3.67
N ALA A 18 15.70 -1.47 -4.20
CA ALA A 18 14.97 -2.51 -3.49
C ALA A 18 15.89 -3.67 -3.08
N LYS A 19 16.76 -4.14 -3.99
CA LYS A 19 17.74 -5.20 -3.72
C LYS A 19 18.76 -4.80 -2.64
N ARG A 20 19.23 -3.55 -2.66
CA ARG A 20 20.12 -3.02 -1.61
C ARG A 20 19.42 -2.92 -0.26
N SER A 21 18.17 -2.47 -0.25
CA SER A 21 17.34 -2.37 0.96
C SER A 21 17.12 -3.75 1.57
N LYS A 22 16.76 -4.76 0.75
CA LYS A 22 16.63 -6.16 1.16
C LYS A 22 17.87 -6.64 1.92
N LYS A 23 19.06 -6.46 1.32
CA LYS A 23 20.33 -6.87 1.93
C LYS A 23 20.63 -6.11 3.22
N LYS A 24 20.27 -4.83 3.31
CA LYS A 24 20.50 -3.99 4.50
C LYS A 24 19.65 -4.46 5.69
N TYR A 25 18.39 -4.83 5.46
CA TYR A 25 17.46 -5.23 6.51
C TYR A 25 17.43 -6.73 6.78
N GLY A 26 18.25 -7.54 6.08
CA GLY A 26 18.31 -8.99 6.28
C GLY A 26 17.00 -9.71 5.94
N ILE A 27 16.21 -9.16 5.01
CA ILE A 27 14.94 -9.74 4.59
C ILE A 27 15.24 -10.85 3.59
N ASP A 28 14.91 -12.11 3.94
CA ASP A 28 15.13 -13.26 3.05
C ASP A 28 14.04 -13.34 1.97
N ASP A 29 12.77 -13.31 2.39
CA ASP A 29 11.59 -13.26 1.55
C ASP A 29 10.75 -12.01 1.84
N GLU A 30 10.59 -11.13 0.84
CA GLU A 30 9.88 -9.86 1.04
C GLU A 30 8.37 -10.05 1.20
N ARG A 31 7.79 -11.07 0.57
CA ARG A 31 6.36 -11.36 0.65
C ARG A 31 6.02 -11.92 2.02
N LEU A 32 6.78 -12.91 2.49
CA LEU A 32 6.56 -13.50 3.81
C LEU A 32 6.76 -12.47 4.93
N ALA A 33 7.79 -11.62 4.83
CA ALA A 33 8.00 -10.55 5.81
C ALA A 33 6.83 -9.56 5.84
N LEU A 34 6.28 -9.21 4.68
CA LEU A 34 5.11 -8.34 4.58
C LEU A 34 3.87 -9.02 5.20
N TYR A 35 3.61 -10.29 4.88
CA TYR A 35 2.47 -11.02 5.43
C TYR A 35 2.57 -11.17 6.95
N ALA A 36 3.76 -11.47 7.47
CA ALA A 36 4.01 -11.55 8.90
C ALA A 36 3.74 -10.22 9.60
N ALA A 37 4.20 -9.10 9.04
CA ALA A 37 3.95 -7.77 9.60
C ALA A 37 2.45 -7.41 9.61
N LEU A 38 1.73 -7.73 8.54
CA LEU A 38 0.30 -7.43 8.42
C LEU A 38 -0.57 -8.35 9.27
N ASN A 39 -0.22 -9.63 9.39
CA ASN A 39 -0.89 -10.54 10.33
C ASN A 39 -0.64 -10.11 11.77
N SER A 40 0.60 -9.74 12.13
CA SER A 40 0.90 -9.17 13.46
C SER A 40 0.08 -7.91 13.76
N TRP A 41 -0.11 -7.04 12.76
CA TRP A 41 -1.01 -5.89 12.89
C TRP A 41 -2.48 -6.33 13.09
N ALA A 42 -2.97 -7.27 12.28
CA ALA A 42 -4.34 -7.77 12.40
C ALA A 42 -4.59 -8.44 13.76
N ASP A 43 -3.64 -9.23 14.27
CA ASP A 43 -3.67 -9.83 15.61
C ASP A 43 -3.60 -8.75 16.71
N ALA A 44 -2.81 -7.70 16.49
CA ALA A 44 -2.76 -6.56 17.40
C ALA A 44 -4.12 -5.85 17.46
N VAL A 45 -4.82 -5.65 16.36
CA VAL A 45 -6.20 -5.15 16.37
C VAL A 45 -7.10 -6.17 17.09
N GLY A 46 -7.00 -7.44 16.76
CA GLY A 46 -7.79 -8.52 17.34
C GLY A 46 -9.27 -8.48 16.93
N ASP A 47 -10.06 -9.43 17.42
CA ASP A 47 -11.42 -9.64 16.92
C ASP A 47 -12.50 -8.77 17.60
N LYS A 48 -12.17 -8.11 18.72
CA LYS A 48 -13.14 -7.39 19.55
C LYS A 48 -13.30 -5.92 19.18
N ARG A 49 -12.35 -5.34 18.43
CA ARG A 49 -12.32 -3.92 18.09
C ARG A 49 -12.18 -3.74 16.58
N MET A 50 -12.82 -2.68 16.06
CA MET A 50 -12.81 -2.38 14.62
C MET A 50 -11.52 -1.72 14.16
N PHE A 51 -10.87 -0.98 15.07
CA PHE A 51 -9.62 -0.28 14.85
C PHE A 51 -8.68 -0.53 16.01
N LEU A 52 -7.38 -0.27 15.84
CA LEU A 52 -6.44 -0.29 16.96
C LEU A 52 -6.86 0.74 18.04
N GLY A 53 -7.41 1.89 17.62
CA GLY A 53 -8.01 2.89 18.50
C GLY A 53 -9.32 2.50 19.19
N GLY A 54 -9.87 1.32 18.94
CA GLY A 54 -11.14 0.87 19.52
C GLY A 54 -12.32 1.17 18.59
N HIS A 55 -13.18 2.11 18.99
CA HIS A 55 -14.37 2.52 18.23
C HIS A 55 -14.05 3.48 17.08
N GLU A 56 -13.01 4.29 17.22
CA GLU A 56 -12.54 5.21 16.18
C GLU A 56 -11.07 4.95 15.83
N PRO A 57 -10.65 5.20 14.57
CA PRO A 57 -9.28 5.01 14.17
C PRO A 57 -8.36 6.02 14.83
N ASN A 58 -7.23 5.55 15.34
CA ASN A 58 -6.19 6.41 15.90
C ASN A 58 -5.14 6.80 14.84
N LYS A 59 -4.12 7.55 15.24
CA LYS A 59 -3.01 7.96 14.34
C LYS A 59 -2.25 6.76 13.76
N ALA A 60 -2.11 5.67 14.53
CA ALA A 60 -1.45 4.47 14.05
C ALA A 60 -2.30 3.78 12.97
N ASP A 61 -3.62 3.65 13.17
CA ASP A 61 -4.54 3.12 12.16
C ASP A 61 -4.42 3.91 10.83
N LEU A 62 -4.42 5.24 10.90
CA LEU A 62 -4.25 6.11 9.73
C LEU A 62 -2.89 5.91 9.04
N SER A 63 -1.80 5.78 9.80
CA SER A 63 -0.47 5.57 9.21
C SER A 63 -0.36 4.25 8.45
N VAL A 64 -0.87 3.15 9.02
CA VAL A 64 -0.84 1.83 8.36
C VAL A 64 -1.79 1.81 7.18
N PHE A 65 -2.98 2.41 7.32
CA PHE A 65 -3.95 2.50 6.22
C PHE A 65 -3.40 3.29 5.03
N GLY A 66 -2.70 4.41 5.28
CA GLY A 66 -2.09 5.21 4.23
C GLY A 66 -1.06 4.42 3.42
N VAL A 67 -0.20 3.65 4.09
CA VAL A 67 0.83 2.80 3.44
C VAL A 67 0.17 1.71 2.59
N LEU A 68 -0.83 1.00 3.14
CA LEU A 68 -1.54 -0.05 2.39
C LEU A 68 -2.36 0.52 1.22
N ARG A 69 -3.00 1.67 1.40
CA ARG A 69 -3.78 2.33 0.34
C ARG A 69 -2.89 2.78 -0.83
N ALA A 70 -1.65 3.17 -0.57
CA ALA A 70 -0.69 3.55 -1.61
C ALA A 70 -0.27 2.35 -2.49
N MET A 71 -0.40 1.12 -2.00
CA MET A 71 -0.13 -0.09 -2.76
C MET A 71 -1.27 -0.50 -3.69
N HIS A 72 -2.45 0.13 -3.59
CA HIS A 72 -3.62 -0.24 -4.38
C HIS A 72 -3.32 -0.16 -5.89
N GLY A 73 -3.57 -1.27 -6.60
CA GLY A 73 -3.28 -1.41 -8.03
C GLY A 73 -1.97 -2.14 -8.36
N LEU A 74 -1.19 -2.54 -7.34
CA LEU A 74 -0.04 -3.45 -7.50
C LEU A 74 -0.48 -4.90 -7.26
N ASP A 75 0.20 -5.86 -7.90
CA ASP A 75 -0.06 -7.29 -7.67
C ASP A 75 0.12 -7.68 -6.19
N THR A 76 1.11 -7.09 -5.52
CA THR A 76 1.35 -7.29 -4.08
C THR A 76 0.13 -6.94 -3.22
N TYR A 77 -0.68 -5.97 -3.62
CA TYR A 77 -1.89 -5.61 -2.88
C TYR A 77 -2.92 -6.74 -2.94
N ASN A 78 -3.14 -7.32 -4.12
CA ASN A 78 -4.05 -8.44 -4.29
C ASN A 78 -3.59 -9.67 -3.49
N ASP A 79 -2.28 -9.92 -3.48
CA ASP A 79 -1.70 -11.01 -2.69
C ASP A 79 -1.88 -10.78 -1.19
N VAL A 80 -1.59 -9.59 -0.69
CA VAL A 80 -1.80 -9.22 0.72
C VAL A 80 -3.25 -9.45 1.15
N MET A 81 -4.23 -9.04 0.33
CA MET A 81 -5.64 -9.19 0.67
C MET A 81 -6.11 -10.66 0.66
N ARG A 82 -5.39 -11.55 -0.03
CA ARG A 82 -5.69 -12.99 -0.10
C ARG A 82 -5.00 -13.78 1.00
N GLU A 83 -3.73 -13.48 1.28
CA GLU A 83 -2.87 -14.28 2.16
C GLU A 83 -2.88 -13.82 3.64
N THR A 84 -3.51 -12.68 3.95
CA THR A 84 -3.50 -12.11 5.31
C THR A 84 -4.90 -11.81 5.83
N LYS A 85 -5.02 -11.74 7.16
CA LYS A 85 -6.30 -11.43 7.86
C LYS A 85 -6.61 -9.94 7.94
N ILE A 86 -5.90 -9.09 7.19
CA ILE A 86 -6.00 -7.63 7.29
C ILE A 86 -7.29 -7.05 6.69
N TRP A 87 -7.98 -7.82 5.85
CA TRP A 87 -9.10 -7.34 5.03
C TRP A 87 -10.26 -6.70 5.82
N PRO A 88 -10.76 -7.29 6.93
CA PRO A 88 -11.87 -6.70 7.68
C PRO A 88 -11.53 -5.31 8.22
N TRP A 89 -10.35 -5.16 8.84
CA TRP A 89 -9.86 -3.88 9.34
C TRP A 89 -9.67 -2.86 8.21
N PHE A 90 -9.08 -3.28 7.09
CA PHE A 90 -8.86 -2.39 5.94
C PHE A 90 -10.17 -1.89 5.33
N ARG A 91 -11.20 -2.74 5.28
CA ARG A 91 -12.55 -2.36 4.84
C ARG A 91 -13.18 -1.32 5.78
N CYS A 92 -13.11 -1.53 7.10
CA CYS A 92 -13.60 -0.56 8.09
C CYS A 92 -12.87 0.79 7.97
N MET A 93 -11.55 0.78 7.77
CA MET A 93 -10.77 2.00 7.54
C MET A 93 -11.16 2.71 6.24
N THR A 94 -11.40 1.95 5.17
CA THR A 94 -11.83 2.50 3.88
C THR A 94 -13.18 3.20 3.99
N ASP A 95 -14.13 2.61 4.71
CA ASP A 95 -15.44 3.19 4.97
C ASP A 95 -15.33 4.46 5.82
N ARG A 96 -14.54 4.42 6.90
CA ARG A 96 -14.39 5.56 7.82
C ARG A 96 -13.66 6.76 7.21
N VAL A 97 -12.62 6.51 6.40
CA VAL A 97 -11.82 7.57 5.75
C VAL A 97 -12.46 8.05 4.45
N GLY A 98 -13.18 7.17 3.76
CA GLY A 98 -13.87 7.46 2.51
C GLY A 98 -12.95 7.61 1.30
N SER A 99 -13.52 8.18 0.24
CA SER A 99 -12.89 8.33 -1.07
C SER A 99 -11.65 9.21 -1.03
N SER A 100 -10.66 8.87 -1.87
CA SER A 100 -9.45 9.68 -2.00
C SER A 100 -9.82 11.04 -2.59
N SER A 101 -9.36 12.12 -1.96
CA SER A 101 -9.50 13.49 -2.46
C SER A 101 -8.60 13.78 -3.68
N ARG A 102 -8.06 12.76 -4.35
CA ARG A 102 -7.27 12.94 -5.57
C ARG A 102 -8.15 13.65 -6.60
N THR A 103 -7.83 14.91 -6.86
CA THR A 103 -8.41 15.66 -7.97
C THR A 103 -8.19 14.84 -9.23
N ALA A 104 -9.26 14.41 -9.88
CA ALA A 104 -9.17 13.68 -11.13
C ALA A 104 -8.31 14.52 -12.08
N SER A 105 -7.16 13.98 -12.51
CA SER A 105 -6.28 14.64 -13.46
C SER A 105 -6.95 14.65 -14.83
N LYS A 106 -7.92 15.55 -15.01
CA LYS A 106 -8.45 15.98 -16.31
C LYS A 106 -7.44 16.95 -16.93
N GLN A 107 -6.25 16.45 -17.25
CA GLN A 107 -5.22 17.22 -17.94
C GLN A 107 -4.24 16.27 -18.64
N LEU A 108 -4.73 15.49 -19.62
CA LEU A 108 -3.86 14.87 -20.64
C LEU A 108 -4.58 14.61 -21.99
N GLU A 109 -5.84 15.04 -22.18
CA GLU A 109 -6.56 14.93 -23.46
C GLU A 109 -6.67 16.24 -24.24
N ILE A 110 -6.21 17.39 -23.71
CA ILE A 110 -6.35 18.71 -24.35
C ILE A 110 -5.06 19.16 -25.10
N THR A 111 -3.97 18.38 -25.09
CA THR A 111 -2.70 18.75 -25.78
C THR A 111 -2.24 17.73 -26.83
N VAL A 112 -3.17 16.96 -27.40
CA VAL A 112 -2.89 16.07 -28.55
C VAL A 112 -3.83 16.37 -29.72
N LYS A 113 -4.45 17.55 -29.76
CA LYS A 113 -5.42 17.92 -30.80
C LYS A 113 -5.13 19.20 -31.57
N GLU A 114 -3.90 19.71 -31.53
CA GLU A 114 -3.39 20.62 -32.57
C GLU A 114 -2.03 20.17 -33.08
#